data_AF-A0A088E5I6-F1
#
_entry.id   AF-A0A088E5I6-F1
#
_cell.length_a   1.000
_cell.length_b   1.000
_cell.length_c   1.000
_cell.angle_alpha   90.00
_cell.angle_beta   90.00
_cell.angle_gamma   90.00
#
_symmetry.space_group_name_H-M   'P 1'
#
loop_
_entity.id
_entity.type
_entity.pdbx_description
1 polymer ?
#
loop_
_entity_poly.entity_id
_entity_poly.type
_entity_poly.pdbx_seq_one_letter_code
_entity_poly.pdbx_strand_id
1 'polypeptide(L)'
;MEFIFFMILVMILIHLTGTVVSFMKMTFPKRLGNLIAVYEAVFYIVLIALHAVAGVLYYLGLLYLVIHVLGGAYYVRGGLSKMQIANGLTYYGIYELLETIYLILIL
;
A
#
# COMPACT_ATOMS: atom_id res chain seq x y z
N MET A 1 19.65 -7.24 7.49
CA MET A 1 19.50 -6.65 6.14
C MET A 1 18.72 -7.57 5.20
N GLU A 2 19.14 -8.82 4.98
CA GLU A 2 18.49 -9.73 4.02
C GLU A 2 16.99 -9.93 4.26
N PHE A 3 16.55 -10.07 5.52
CA PHE A 3 15.13 -10.18 5.87
C PHE A 3 14.31 -8.94 5.48
N ILE A 4 14.84 -7.73 5.68
CA ILE A 4 14.15 -6.47 5.35
C ILE A 4 14.00 -6.35 3.83
N PHE A 5 15.05 -6.65 3.07
CA PHE A 5 14.99 -6.67 1.61
C PHE A 5 13.98 -7.68 1.08
N PHE A 6 13.92 -8.87 1.67
CA PHE A 6 12.92 -9.87 1.34
C PHE A 6 11.49 -9.35 1.57
N MET A 7 11.22 -8.74 2.72
CA MET A 7 9.90 -8.17 3.04
C MET A 7 9.50 -7.04 2.09
N ILE A 8 10.44 -6.15 1.72
CA ILE A 8 10.22 -5.10 0.73
C ILE A 8 9.91 -5.70 -0.64
N LEU A 9 10.66 -6.72 -1.07
CA LEU A 9 10.45 -7.40 -2.35
C LEU A 9 9.06 -8.07 -2.40
N VAL A 10 8.66 -8.77 -1.34
CA VAL A 10 7.33 -9.36 -1.22
C VAL A 10 6.25 -8.30 -1.40
N MET A 11 6.41 -7.14 -0.76
CA MET A 11 5.42 -6.07 -0.85
C MET A 11 5.34 -5.46 -2.25
N ILE A 12 6.48 -5.28 -2.94
CA ILE A 12 6.50 -4.90 -4.36
C ILE A 12 5.71 -5.89 -5.22
N LEU A 13 5.92 -7.19 -4.99
CA LEU A 13 5.23 -8.22 -5.76
C LEU A 13 3.72 -8.22 -5.49
N ILE A 14 3.30 -7.99 -4.25
CA ILE A 14 1.87 -7.87 -3.89
C ILE A 14 1.25 -6.68 -4.65
N HIS A 15 1.89 -5.51 -4.63
CA HIS A 15 1.38 -4.31 -5.29
C HIS A 15 1.41 -4.36 -6.80
N LEU A 16 2.46 -4.93 -7.40
CA LEU A 16 2.51 -5.17 -8.84
C LEU A 16 1.42 -6.16 -9.27
N THR A 17 1.21 -7.22 -8.49
CA THR A 17 0.15 -8.21 -8.74
C THR A 17 -1.22 -7.53 -8.61
N GLY A 18 -1.45 -6.78 -7.54
CA GLY A 18 -2.66 -5.99 -7.33
C GLY A 18 -2.94 -5.02 -8.46
N THR A 19 -1.90 -4.33 -8.94
CA THR A 19 -1.94 -3.43 -10.10
C THR A 19 -2.40 -4.17 -11.35
N VAL A 20 -1.74 -5.29 -11.69
CA VAL A 20 -2.07 -6.10 -12.89
C VAL A 20 -3.51 -6.63 -12.81
N VAL A 21 -3.90 -7.18 -11.67
CA VAL A 21 -5.26 -7.70 -11.44
C VAL A 21 -6.31 -6.59 -11.54
N SER A 22 -5.99 -5.37 -11.06
CA SER A 22 -6.88 -4.20 -11.18
C SER A 22 -7.01 -3.73 -12.64
N PHE A 23 -5.92 -3.72 -13.41
CA PHE A 23 -5.96 -3.47 -14.85
C PHE A 23 -6.80 -4.50 -15.61
N MET A 24 -6.78 -5.77 -15.18
CA MET A 24 -7.63 -6.84 -15.69
C MET A 24 -9.11 -6.73 -15.29
N LYS A 25 -9.50 -5.68 -14.56
CA LYS A 25 -10.87 -5.43 -14.03
C LYS A 25 -11.34 -6.48 -13.02
N MET A 26 -10.41 -7.18 -12.38
CA MET A 26 -10.72 -8.28 -11.46
C MET A 26 -10.78 -7.83 -9.99
N THR A 27 -10.42 -6.58 -9.68
CA THR A 27 -10.47 -5.97 -8.34
C THR A 27 -11.01 -4.52 -8.38
N PHE A 28 -11.17 -3.90 -7.19
CA PHE A 28 -11.45 -2.50 -6.81
C PHE A 28 -11.41 -1.39 -7.89
N PRO A 29 -12.16 -0.27 -7.75
CA PRO A 29 -12.53 0.64 -8.84
C PRO A 29 -11.34 1.04 -9.68
N LYS A 30 -11.46 0.75 -10.98
CA LYS A 30 -10.47 1.03 -12.03
C LYS A 30 -9.70 2.35 -11.93
N ARG A 31 -10.31 3.42 -11.44
CA ARG A 31 -9.68 4.74 -11.40
C ARG A 31 -8.89 4.96 -10.12
N LEU A 32 -9.46 4.61 -8.97
CA LEU A 32 -8.81 4.83 -7.68
C LEU A 32 -7.78 3.73 -7.40
N GLY A 33 -8.15 2.47 -7.62
CA GLY A 33 -7.27 1.31 -7.38
C GLY A 33 -6.02 1.32 -8.27
N ASN A 34 -6.14 1.69 -9.55
CA ASN A 34 -4.97 1.78 -10.43
C ASN A 34 -4.02 2.93 -10.03
N LEU A 35 -4.57 4.07 -9.62
CA LEU A 35 -3.76 5.22 -9.19
C LEU A 35 -3.00 4.90 -7.90
N ILE A 36 -3.68 4.26 -6.94
CA ILE A 36 -3.08 3.86 -5.68
C ILE A 36 -2.01 2.79 -5.95
N ALA A 37 -2.34 1.70 -6.64
CA ALA A 37 -1.38 0.61 -6.86
C ALA A 37 -0.13 1.05 -7.66
N VAL A 38 -0.27 1.99 -8.61
CA VAL A 38 0.90 2.61 -9.29
C VAL A 38 1.71 3.48 -8.33
N TYR A 39 1.05 4.29 -7.50
CA TYR A 39 1.73 5.10 -6.48
C TYR A 39 2.52 4.21 -5.50
N GLU A 40 1.91 3.13 -5.03
CA GLU A 40 2.50 2.19 -4.07
C GLU A 40 3.69 1.43 -4.68
N ALA A 41 3.54 0.95 -5.92
CA ALA A 41 4.65 0.34 -6.66
C ALA A 41 5.83 1.31 -6.84
N VAL A 42 5.57 2.57 -7.21
CA VAL A 42 6.60 3.60 -7.33
C VAL A 42 7.26 3.89 -5.98
N PHE A 43 6.47 3.97 -4.90
CA PHE A 43 6.98 4.20 -3.55
C PHE A 43 7.99 3.13 -3.15
N TYR A 44 7.64 1.84 -3.31
CA TYR A 44 8.55 0.76 -2.97
C TYR A 44 9.79 0.68 -3.88
N ILE A 45 9.66 1.00 -5.17
CA ILE A 45 10.83 1.11 -6.09
C ILE A 45 11.78 2.21 -5.60
N VAL A 46 11.26 3.38 -5.22
CA VAL A 46 12.06 4.47 -4.66
C VAL A 46 12.72 4.04 -3.35
N LEU A 47 12.02 3.28 -2.51
CA LEU A 47 12.53 2.76 -1.24
C LEU A 47 13.70 1.78 -1.46
N ILE A 48 13.66 0.93 -2.49
CA ILE A 48 14.80 0.11 -2.90
C ILE A 48 15.93 0.97 -3.48
N ALA A 49 15.62 1.89 -4.40
CA ALA A 49 16.64 2.70 -5.07
C ALA A 49 17.42 3.59 -4.09
N LEU A 50 16.75 4.07 -3.04
CA LEU A 50 17.33 4.93 -2.02
C LEU A 50 17.81 4.18 -0.78
N HIS A 51 17.85 2.84 -0.79
CA HIS A 51 18.19 2.02 0.40
C HIS A 51 19.53 2.40 1.07
N ALA A 52 20.47 2.97 0.31
CA ALA A 52 21.78 3.42 0.80
C ALA A 52 21.72 4.76 1.59
N VAL A 53 20.59 5.48 1.56
CA VAL A 53 20.38 6.77 2.23
C VAL A 53 19.42 6.60 3.41
N ALA A 54 19.95 6.05 4.51
CA ALA A 54 19.18 5.59 5.68
C ALA A 54 18.19 6.63 6.26
N GLY A 55 18.54 7.92 6.27
CA GLY A 55 17.69 8.95 6.86
C GLY A 55 16.41 9.25 6.07
N VAL A 56 16.49 9.25 4.73
CA VAL A 56 15.34 9.62 3.87
C VAL A 56 14.29 8.51 3.86
N LEU A 57 14.74 7.25 3.87
CA LEU A 57 13.87 6.07 3.90
C LEU A 57 13.01 6.01 5.16
N TYR A 58 13.58 6.38 6.31
CA TYR A 58 12.87 6.38 7.59
C TYR A 58 11.68 7.35 7.57
N TYR A 59 11.89 8.58 7.07
CA TYR A 59 10.83 9.57 6.97
C TYR A 59 9.78 9.21 5.91
N LEU A 60 10.21 8.66 4.77
CA LEU A 60 9.28 8.19 3.73
C LEU A 60 8.45 7.01 4.23
N GLY A 61 9.07 6.05 4.91
CA GLY A 61 8.37 4.91 5.52
C GLY A 61 7.39 5.36 6.60
N LEU A 62 7.76 6.32 7.46
CA LEU A 62 6.84 6.89 8.47
C LEU A 62 5.64 7.59 7.82
N LEU A 63 5.87 8.40 6.78
CA LEU A 63 4.77 9.04 6.05
C LEU A 63 3.82 8.00 5.45
N TYR A 64 4.39 6.95 4.86
CA TYR A 64 3.62 5.88 4.23
C TYR A 64 2.84 5.04 5.25
N LEU A 65 3.43 4.80 6.43
CA LEU A 65 2.77 4.18 7.58
C LEU A 65 1.55 5.01 8.02
N VAL A 66 1.70 6.33 8.16
CA VAL A 66 0.60 7.23 8.54
C VAL A 66 -0.52 7.18 7.49
N ILE A 67 -0.19 7.20 6.21
CA ILE A 67 -1.17 7.12 5.12
C ILE A 67 -1.99 5.84 5.22
N HIS A 68 -1.34 4.69 5.42
CA HIS A 68 -2.02 3.40 5.50
C HIS A 68 -2.88 3.25 6.76
N VAL A 69 -2.42 3.74 7.92
CA VAL A 69 -3.24 3.72 9.15
C VAL A 69 -4.50 4.57 8.97
N LEU A 70 -4.33 5.81 8.51
CA LEU A 70 -5.44 6.75 8.37
C LEU A 70 -6.40 6.34 7.24
N GLY A 71 -5.84 5.94 6.10
CA GLY A 71 -6.57 5.45 4.94
C GLY A 71 -7.36 4.20 5.27
N GLY A 72 -6.69 3.16 5.80
CA GLY A 72 -7.31 1.91 6.22
C GLY A 72 -8.45 2.11 7.22
N ALA A 73 -8.23 2.92 8.26
CA ALA A 73 -9.27 3.24 9.23
C ALA A 73 -10.47 3.98 8.61
N TYR A 74 -10.21 4.90 7.66
CA TYR A 74 -11.24 5.64 6.96
C TYR A 74 -12.08 4.75 6.02
N TYR A 75 -11.44 3.82 5.30
CA TYR A 75 -12.10 2.81 4.49
C TYR A 75 -12.99 1.89 5.32
N VAL A 76 -12.47 1.31 6.42
CA VAL A 76 -13.22 0.39 7.29
C VAL A 76 -14.43 1.06 7.95
N ARG A 77 -14.33 2.34 8.29
CA ARG A 77 -15.45 3.13 8.84
C ARG A 77 -16.48 3.54 7.80
N GLY A 78 -16.32 3.14 6.54
CA GLY A 78 -17.25 3.48 5.47
C GLY A 78 -17.20 4.95 5.05
N GLY A 79 -16.10 5.66 5.33
CA GLY A 79 -15.92 7.07 4.97
C GLY A 79 -16.08 7.34 3.46
N LEU A 80 -15.82 6.30 2.65
CA LEU A 80 -15.92 6.34 1.19
C LEU A 80 -17.14 5.58 0.62
N SER A 81 -18.07 5.15 1.47
CA SER A 81 -19.27 4.39 1.08
C SER A 81 -20.17 5.09 0.04
N LYS A 82 -20.09 6.42 -0.07
CA LYS A 82 -20.81 7.19 -1.10
C LYS A 82 -20.13 7.17 -2.48
N MET A 83 -18.85 6.82 -2.54
CA MET A 83 -18.08 6.81 -3.78
C MET A 83 -18.14 5.43 -4.47
N GLN A 84 -18.57 4.38 -3.75
CA GLN A 84 -18.45 3.01 -4.21
C GLN A 84 -19.19 1.97 -3.35
N ILE A 85 -19.26 0.71 -3.82
CA ILE A 85 -19.84 -0.43 -3.10
C ILE A 85 -19.14 -0.60 -1.74
N ALA A 86 -19.87 -0.35 -0.66
CA ALA A 86 -19.35 -0.30 0.71
C ALA A 86 -18.57 -1.56 1.12
N ASN A 87 -19.10 -2.76 0.83
CA ASN A 87 -18.45 -4.03 1.20
C ASN A 87 -17.05 -4.17 0.63
N GLY A 88 -16.87 -3.73 -0.62
CA GLY A 88 -15.55 -3.77 -1.22
C GLY A 88 -14.59 -2.83 -0.45
N LEU A 89 -14.97 -1.57 -0.30
CA LEU A 89 -14.09 -0.58 0.33
C LEU A 89 -13.63 -1.01 1.74
N THR A 90 -14.47 -1.72 2.49
CA THR A 90 -14.08 -2.30 3.78
C THR A 90 -12.95 -3.33 3.66
N TYR A 91 -13.00 -4.25 2.69
CA TYR A 91 -11.92 -5.21 2.47
C TYR A 91 -10.60 -4.53 2.08
N TYR A 92 -10.69 -3.49 1.24
CA TYR A 92 -9.53 -2.69 0.88
C TYR A 92 -8.92 -1.99 2.11
N GLY A 93 -9.76 -1.44 3.00
CA GLY A 93 -9.30 -0.86 4.26
C GLY A 93 -8.66 -1.87 5.21
N ILE A 94 -9.17 -3.09 5.27
CA ILE A 94 -8.55 -4.17 6.07
C ILE A 94 -7.17 -4.52 5.50
N TYR A 95 -7.04 -4.60 4.18
CA TYR A 95 -5.75 -4.84 3.52
C TYR A 95 -4.72 -3.75 3.89
N GLU A 96 -5.09 -2.47 3.80
CA GLU A 96 -4.22 -1.35 4.20
C GLU A 96 -3.79 -1.40 5.68
N LEU A 97 -4.68 -1.87 6.57
CA LEU A 97 -4.36 -2.08 7.99
C LEU A 97 -3.47 -3.31 8.25
N LEU A 98 -3.46 -4.30 7.36
CA LEU A 98 -2.49 -5.39 7.42
C LEU A 98 -1.12 -4.93 6.92
N GLU A 99 -1.11 -4.08 5.90
CA GLU A 99 0.11 -3.52 5.33
C GLU A 99 0.88 -2.64 6.33
N THR A 100 0.18 -1.98 7.26
CA THR A 100 0.81 -1.24 8.36
C THR A 100 1.62 -2.12 9.31
N ILE A 101 1.21 -3.38 9.53
CA ILE A 101 2.01 -4.33 10.30
C ILE A 101 3.34 -4.60 9.58
N TYR A 102 3.30 -4.75 8.26
CA TYR A 102 4.50 -4.91 7.43
C TYR A 102 5.42 -3.69 7.49
N LEU A 103 4.86 -2.49 7.38
CA LEU A 103 5.62 -1.24 7.43
C LEU A 103 6.32 -1.04 8.78
N ILE A 104 5.69 -1.41 9.90
CA ILE A 104 6.31 -1.38 11.23
C ILE A 104 7.48 -2.35 11.34
N LEU A 105 7.43 -3.51 10.67
CA LEU A 105 8.51 -4.49 10.69
C LEU A 105 9.72 -4.08 9.82
N ILE A 106 9.50 -3.19 8.85
CA ILE A 106 10.52 -2.72 7.90
C ILE A 106 11.23 -1.44 8.39
N LEU A 107 10.53 -0.59 9.16
CA LEU A 107 11.04 0.62 9.82
C LEU A 107 11.86 0.32 11.07
#